data_AF-A0A7S0HZW0-F1
#
_entry.id   AF-A0A7S0HZW0-F1
#
_cell.length_a   1.000
_cell.length_b   1.000
_cell.length_c   1.000
_cell.angle_alpha   90.00
_cell.angle_beta   90.00
_cell.angle_gamma   90.00
#
_symmetry.space_group_name_H-M   'P 1'
#
loop_
_entity.id
_entity.type
_entity.pdbx_description
1 polymer ?
#
loop_
_entity_poly.entity_id
_entity_poly.type
_entity_poly.pdbx_seq_one_letter_code
_entity_poly.pdbx_strand_id
1 'polypeptide(L)'
;DAEDPLFLLYTSGSTGKPKGVLHTTAGYMVWSATTFKYVFDYRPGDVYWCTADCGWITGHSYITYGPMVNGATQVLFEGVPTHPTPARCWEIIDKYNVNQFYTAPTAIRSLMSFGEQYP
;
A
#
# COMPACT_ATOMS: atom_id res chain seq x y z
N ASP A 1 -5.96 -9.26 -24.15
CA ASP A 1 -4.75 -10.10 -24.26
C ASP A 1 -3.81 -9.79 -23.10
N ALA A 2 -2.80 -10.64 -22.87
CA ALA A 2 -1.79 -10.49 -21.83
C ALA A 2 -1.07 -9.13 -21.89
N GLU A 3 -0.83 -8.64 -23.11
CA GLU A 3 -0.16 -7.37 -23.37
C GLU A 3 -1.10 -6.18 -23.55
N ASP A 4 -2.41 -6.34 -23.31
CA ASP A 4 -3.31 -5.19 -23.36
C ASP A 4 -2.97 -4.20 -22.23
N PRO A 5 -3.04 -2.88 -22.53
CA PRO A 5 -2.87 -1.82 -21.54
C PRO A 5 -3.77 -2.01 -20.32
N LEU A 6 -3.18 -2.03 -19.13
CA LEU A 6 -3.91 -2.11 -17.86
C LEU A 6 -4.15 -0.71 -17.27
N PHE A 7 -3.09 0.06 -17.08
CA PHE A 7 -3.19 1.46 -16.61
C PHE A 7 -1.98 2.30 -17.03
N LEU A 8 -2.19 3.62 -17.01
CA LEU A 8 -1.13 4.63 -17.09
C LEU A 8 -0.98 5.31 -15.73
N LEU A 9 0.22 5.30 -15.18
CA LEU A 9 0.54 6.04 -13.95
C LEU A 9 1.58 7.12 -14.23
N TYR A 10 1.19 8.37 -14.00
CA TYR A 10 2.07 9.50 -14.22
C TYR A 10 3.07 9.65 -13.07
N THR A 11 4.35 9.78 -13.42
CA THR A 11 5.43 9.98 -12.44
C THR A 11 6.20 11.27 -12.73
N SER A 12 6.69 11.92 -11.66
CA SER A 12 7.52 13.11 -11.74
C SER A 12 8.94 12.72 -12.20
N GLY A 13 9.18 12.69 -13.50
CA GLY A 13 10.52 12.45 -14.05
C GLY A 13 11.51 13.56 -13.65
N SER A 14 12.82 13.27 -13.72
CA SER A 14 13.89 14.22 -13.34
C SER A 14 14.02 15.43 -14.27
N THR A 15 13.47 15.38 -15.49
CA THR A 15 13.46 16.48 -16.46
C THR A 15 12.11 16.56 -17.18
N GLY A 16 11.41 17.69 -17.07
CA GLY A 16 10.25 18.03 -17.91
C GLY A 16 8.88 17.59 -17.38
N LYS A 17 7.94 17.36 -18.33
CA LYS A 17 6.54 17.01 -18.03
C LYS A 17 6.44 15.60 -17.43
N PRO A 18 5.48 15.33 -16.52
CA PRO A 18 5.23 13.99 -16.00
C PRO A 18 5.07 12.95 -17.11
N LYS A 19 5.68 11.77 -16.93
CA LYS A 19 5.65 10.67 -17.90
C LYS A 19 4.63 9.63 -17.47
N GLY A 20 3.71 9.26 -18.36
CA GLY A 20 2.74 8.19 -18.15
C GLY A 20 3.41 6.83 -18.34
N VAL A 21 3.70 6.14 -17.24
CA VAL A 21 4.24 4.77 -17.27
C VAL A 21 3.10 3.82 -17.55
N LEU A 22 3.21 3.06 -18.64
CA LEU A 22 2.24 2.04 -19.04
C LEU A 22 2.61 0.69 -18.43
N HIS A 23 1.65 0.03 -17.80
CA HIS A 23 1.73 -1.38 -17.43
C HIS A 23 0.73 -2.20 -18.25
N THR A 24 1.15 -3.37 -18.72
CA THR A 24 0.30 -4.35 -19.41
C THR A 24 -0.30 -5.35 -18.43
N THR A 25 -1.36 -6.04 -18.85
CA THR A 25 -2.27 -6.77 -17.95
C THR A 25 -1.63 -7.97 -17.26
N ALA A 26 -1.22 -9.01 -17.99
CA ALA A 26 -0.87 -10.29 -17.36
C ALA A 26 0.42 -10.21 -16.54
N GLY A 27 1.47 -9.59 -17.09
CA GLY A 27 2.76 -9.46 -16.42
C GLY A 27 2.66 -8.69 -15.11
N TYR A 28 1.94 -7.56 -15.10
CA TYR A 28 1.75 -6.76 -13.90
C TYR A 28 0.91 -7.47 -12.84
N MET A 29 -0.18 -8.15 -13.24
CA MET A 29 -1.04 -8.90 -12.33
C MET A 29 -0.30 -10.06 -11.67
N VAL A 30 0.43 -10.87 -12.45
CA VAL A 30 1.22 -11.99 -11.91
C VAL A 30 2.32 -11.49 -10.99
N TRP A 31 3.02 -10.43 -11.38
CA TRP A 31 4.10 -9.87 -10.58
C TRP A 31 3.59 -9.34 -9.23
N SER A 32 2.57 -8.48 -9.24
CA SER A 32 2.02 -7.89 -8.01
C SER A 32 1.39 -8.93 -7.08
N ALA A 33 0.70 -9.93 -7.63
CA ALA A 33 0.16 -11.03 -6.84
C ALA A 33 1.26 -11.89 -6.21
N THR A 34 2.32 -12.18 -6.97
CA THR A 34 3.45 -13.00 -6.52
C THR A 34 4.23 -12.29 -5.42
N THR A 35 4.60 -11.02 -5.63
CA THR A 35 5.34 -10.25 -4.63
C THR A 35 4.51 -10.03 -3.39
N PHE A 36 3.20 -9.74 -3.53
CA PHE A 36 2.32 -9.61 -2.37
C PHE A 36 2.33 -10.88 -1.51
N LYS A 37 2.13 -12.05 -2.14
CA LYS A 37 2.08 -13.34 -1.45
C LYS A 37 3.39 -13.66 -0.72
N TYR A 38 4.52 -13.55 -1.40
CA TYR A 38 5.79 -14.04 -0.87
C TYR A 38 6.57 -13.01 -0.04
N VAL A 39 6.48 -11.72 -0.35
CA VAL A 39 7.23 -10.69 0.39
C VAL A 39 6.56 -10.35 1.71
N PHE A 40 5.22 -10.26 1.73
CA PHE A 40 4.46 -10.01 2.95
C PHE A 40 4.08 -11.30 3.69
N ASP A 41 4.48 -12.46 3.16
CA ASP A 41 4.08 -13.80 3.66
C ASP A 41 2.57 -13.88 3.92
N TYR A 42 1.76 -13.39 2.98
CA TYR A 42 0.32 -13.30 3.16
C TYR A 42 -0.31 -14.70 3.26
N ARG A 43 -1.08 -14.92 4.32
CA ARG A 43 -1.84 -16.16 4.54
C ARG A 43 -3.33 -15.91 4.48
N PRO A 44 -4.14 -16.86 3.98
CA PRO A 44 -5.59 -16.73 3.99
C PRO A 44 -6.12 -16.45 5.40
N GLY A 45 -6.88 -15.35 5.54
CA GLY A 45 -7.41 -14.89 6.83
C GLY A 45 -6.61 -13.76 7.46
N ASP A 46 -5.40 -13.45 6.97
CA ASP A 46 -4.64 -12.29 7.43
C ASP A 46 -5.34 -10.98 7.00
N VAL A 47 -5.23 -9.97 7.85
CA VAL A 47 -5.62 -8.58 7.60
C VAL A 47 -4.38 -7.78 7.23
N TYR A 48 -4.33 -7.34 5.97
CA TYR A 48 -3.25 -6.53 5.42
C TYR A 48 -3.59 -5.04 5.47
N TRP A 49 -2.61 -4.19 5.81
CA TRP A 49 -2.79 -2.74 5.72
C TRP A 49 -1.59 -2.03 5.09
N CYS A 50 -1.83 -1.37 3.96
CA CYS A 50 -0.91 -0.39 3.37
C CYS A 50 -1.46 1.03 3.54
N THR A 51 -0.62 1.95 4.03
CA THR A 51 -0.99 3.37 4.27
C THR A 51 -0.79 4.27 3.04
N ALA A 52 -0.37 3.70 1.91
CA ALA A 52 -0.19 4.46 0.68
C ALA A 52 -1.54 4.98 0.15
N ASP A 53 -1.47 5.96 -0.75
CA ASP A 53 -2.63 6.41 -1.52
C ASP A 53 -2.68 5.72 -2.90
N CYS A 54 -3.88 5.60 -3.46
CA CYS A 54 -4.11 4.92 -4.75
C CYS A 54 -3.46 5.66 -5.92
N GLY A 55 -3.12 6.96 -5.78
CA GLY A 55 -2.38 7.75 -6.76
C GLY A 55 -0.89 7.38 -6.88
N TRP A 56 -0.37 6.48 -6.04
CA TRP A 56 1.01 5.99 -6.10
C TRP A 56 1.10 4.55 -6.60
N ILE A 57 2.27 4.15 -7.12
CA ILE A 57 2.50 2.77 -7.56
C ILE A 57 2.38 1.75 -6.43
N THR A 58 2.66 2.18 -5.19
CA THR A 58 2.44 1.38 -3.99
C THR A 58 0.95 1.08 -3.79
N GLY A 59 0.06 2.07 -3.98
CA GLY A 59 -1.37 1.86 -3.90
C GLY A 59 -1.89 0.95 -5.03
N HIS A 60 -1.42 1.13 -6.25
CA HIS A 60 -1.78 0.22 -7.34
C HIS A 60 -1.35 -1.22 -7.01
N SER A 61 -0.08 -1.43 -6.69
CA SER A 61 0.48 -2.78 -6.53
C SER A 61 0.01 -3.47 -5.24
N TYR A 62 -0.08 -2.71 -4.14
CA TYR A 62 -0.21 -3.26 -2.78
C TYR A 62 -1.43 -2.74 -2.01
N ILE A 63 -2.34 -1.98 -2.62
CA ILE A 63 -3.72 -1.79 -2.11
C ILE A 63 -4.72 -2.43 -3.07
N THR A 64 -4.50 -2.30 -4.38
CA THR A 64 -5.44 -2.83 -5.37
C THR A 64 -5.01 -4.21 -5.86
N TYR A 65 -4.04 -4.30 -6.78
CA TYR A 65 -3.87 -5.48 -7.61
C TYR A 65 -3.35 -6.70 -6.83
N GLY A 66 -2.21 -6.58 -6.13
CA GLY A 66 -1.60 -7.69 -5.40
C GLY A 66 -2.51 -8.31 -4.33
N PRO A 67 -3.05 -7.51 -3.40
CA PRO A 67 -3.97 -8.01 -2.37
C PRO A 67 -5.27 -8.58 -2.93
N MET A 68 -5.93 -7.88 -3.87
CA MET A 68 -7.23 -8.31 -4.40
C MET A 68 -7.13 -9.60 -5.21
N VAL A 69 -6.05 -9.78 -5.98
CA VAL A 69 -5.79 -11.04 -6.71
C VAL A 69 -5.55 -12.21 -5.75
N ASN A 70 -4.94 -11.96 -4.59
CA ASN A 70 -4.75 -12.97 -3.54
C ASN A 70 -5.97 -13.12 -2.63
N GLY A 71 -7.06 -12.39 -2.86
CA GLY A 71 -8.27 -12.45 -2.03
C GLY A 71 -8.06 -11.93 -0.60
N ALA A 72 -7.16 -10.95 -0.42
CA ALA A 72 -6.79 -10.47 0.89
C ALA A 72 -7.89 -9.63 1.56
N THR A 73 -8.03 -9.78 2.88
CA THR A 73 -8.76 -8.80 3.69
C THR A 73 -7.84 -7.62 3.95
N GLN A 74 -8.33 -6.40 3.71
CA GLN A 74 -7.49 -5.21 3.81
C GLN A 74 -8.17 -4.00 4.45
N VAL A 75 -7.37 -3.17 5.10
CA VAL A 75 -7.79 -1.87 5.62
C VAL A 75 -7.55 -0.80 4.54
N LEU A 76 -8.62 -0.18 4.06
CA LEU A 76 -8.53 1.04 3.27
C LEU A 76 -8.60 2.24 4.20
N PHE A 77 -7.56 3.07 4.20
CA PHE A 77 -7.40 4.18 5.14
C PHE A 77 -7.55 5.53 4.43
N GLU A 78 -8.49 6.33 4.92
CA GLU A 78 -8.63 7.74 4.56
C GLU A 78 -8.24 8.60 5.77
N GLY A 79 -7.28 9.49 5.58
CA GLY A 79 -6.81 10.41 6.62
C GLY A 79 -5.29 10.46 6.71
N VAL A 80 -4.80 10.89 7.88
CA VAL A 80 -3.36 11.00 8.17
C VAL A 80 -3.00 10.23 9.43
N PRO A 81 -1.76 9.72 9.56
CA PRO A 81 -1.31 8.94 10.73
C PRO A 81 -1.40 9.64 12.09
N THR A 82 -1.68 10.96 12.09
CA THR A 82 -1.65 11.81 13.29
C THR A 82 -3.02 12.38 13.68
N HIS A 83 -4.09 12.00 12.97
CA HIS A 83 -5.44 12.47 13.25
C HIS A 83 -6.38 11.32 13.67
N PRO A 84 -7.10 11.43 14.81
CA PRO A 84 -7.14 12.58 15.73
C PRO A 84 -5.89 12.71 16.61
N THR A 85 -5.11 11.64 16.75
CA THR A 85 -3.87 11.61 17.55
C THR A 85 -2.76 10.85 16.79
N PRO A 86 -1.49 10.99 17.22
CA PRO A 86 -0.39 10.16 16.71
C PRO A 86 -0.54 8.66 16.97
N ALA A 87 -1.49 8.24 17.81
CA ALA A 87 -1.79 6.83 18.05
C ALA A 87 -2.60 6.18 16.92
N ARG A 88 -3.05 6.96 15.93
CA ARG A 88 -4.06 6.52 14.95
C ARG A 88 -3.70 5.22 14.23
N CYS A 89 -2.44 5.04 13.84
CA CYS A 89 -2.03 3.81 13.17
C CYS A 89 -2.17 2.59 14.10
N TRP A 90 -1.74 2.72 15.33
CA TRP A 90 -1.74 1.64 16.31
C TRP A 90 -3.16 1.29 16.76
N GLU A 91 -4.02 2.31 16.94
CA GLU A 91 -5.44 2.12 17.17
C GLU A 91 -6.13 1.32 16.05
N ILE A 92 -5.77 1.56 14.78
CA ILE A 92 -6.31 0.82 13.64
C ILE A 92 -5.78 -0.61 13.61
N ILE A 93 -4.48 -0.80 13.90
CA ILE A 93 -3.85 -2.11 13.98
C ILE A 93 -4.54 -2.96 15.05
N ASP A 94 -4.73 -2.42 16.26
CA ASP A 94 -5.39 -3.11 17.36
C ASP A 94 -6.86 -3.39 17.06
N LYS A 95 -7.59 -2.40 16.52
CA LYS A 95 -9.02 -2.53 16.23
C LYS A 95 -9.32 -3.64 15.22
N TYR A 96 -8.50 -3.75 14.17
CA TYR A 96 -8.73 -4.71 13.08
C TYR A 96 -7.83 -5.95 13.16
N ASN A 97 -6.99 -6.06 14.19
CA ASN A 97 -5.99 -7.13 14.33
C ASN A 97 -5.12 -7.27 13.07
N VAL A 98 -4.54 -6.16 12.61
CA VAL A 98 -3.72 -6.13 11.39
C VAL A 98 -2.50 -7.05 11.53
N ASN A 99 -2.34 -7.97 10.58
CA ASN A 99 -1.22 -8.91 10.54
C ASN A 99 0.02 -8.31 9.87
N GLN A 100 -0.17 -7.49 8.82
CA GLN A 100 0.92 -6.84 8.10
C GLN A 100 0.65 -5.34 7.93
N PHE A 101 1.59 -4.51 8.38
CA PHE A 101 1.54 -3.06 8.25
C PHE A 101 2.63 -2.56 7.30
N TYR A 102 2.23 -1.90 6.22
CA TYR A 102 3.13 -1.36 5.20
C TYR A 102 3.00 0.15 5.08
N THR A 103 4.08 0.88 5.38
CA THR A 103 4.09 2.35 5.39
C THR A 103 5.42 2.92 4.91
N ALA A 104 5.42 4.22 4.61
CA ALA A 104 6.62 4.92 4.18
C ALA A 104 7.55 5.25 5.38
N PRO A 105 8.89 5.22 5.20
CA PRO A 105 9.83 5.65 6.24
C PRO A 105 9.59 7.09 6.73
N THR A 106 9.08 7.97 5.86
CA THR A 106 8.71 9.34 6.23
C THR A 106 7.59 9.37 7.26
N ALA A 107 6.58 8.49 7.15
CA ALA A 107 5.52 8.37 8.14
C ALA A 107 6.07 7.85 9.47
N ILE A 108 6.94 6.83 9.45
CA ILE A 108 7.58 6.30 10.66
C ILE A 108 8.37 7.40 11.38
N ARG A 109 9.22 8.14 10.66
CA ARG A 109 9.98 9.27 11.26
C ARG A 109 9.07 10.36 11.83
N SER A 110 7.95 10.64 11.16
CA SER A 110 6.97 11.61 11.66
C SER A 110 6.27 11.13 12.93
N LEU A 111 6.04 9.83 13.11
CA LEU A 111 5.45 9.29 14.33
C LEU A 111 6.47 9.28 15.48
N MET A 112 7.73 8.94 15.19
CA MET A 112 8.81 8.93 16.18
C MET A 112 9.01 10.29 16.86
N SER A 113 8.72 11.42 16.20
CA SER A 113 8.86 12.76 16.81
C SER A 113 7.85 13.04 17.93
N PHE A 114 6.79 12.21 18.08
CA PHE A 114 5.80 12.36 19.15
C PHE A 114 6.14 11.58 20.43
N GLY A 115 7.25 10.82 20.44
CA GLY A 115 7.70 10.02 21.58
C GLY A 115 6.89 8.73 21.79
N GLU A 116 7.27 7.96 22.81
CA GLU A 116 6.73 6.62 23.12
C GLU A 116 5.50 6.65 24.06
N GLN A 117 4.94 7.84 24.31
CA GLN A 117 3.76 8.01 25.17
C GLN A 117 2.46 7.57 24.48
N TYR A 118 2.48 7.43 23.16
CA TYR A 118 1.42 6.82 22.37
C TYR A 118 1.78 5.34 22.14
N PRO A 119 0.79 4.44 22.15
CA PRO A 119 1.00 3.01 21.90
C PRO A 119 1.65 2.76 20.54
#